data_AF-A0AAD5SCA1-F1
#
_entry.id   AF-A0AAD5SCA1-F1
#
_cell.length_a   1.000
_cell.length_b   1.000
_cell.length_c   1.000
_cell.angle_alpha   90.00
_cell.angle_beta   90.00
_cell.angle_gamma   90.00
#
_symmetry.space_group_name_H-M   'P 1'
#
loop_
_entity.id
_entity.type
_entity.pdbx_description
1 polymer ?
#
loop_
_entity_poly.entity_id
_entity_poly.type
_entity_poly.pdbx_seq_one_letter_code
_entity_poly.pdbx_strand_id
1 'polypeptide(L)'
;MDTDELPTPSMGQYRIKVQQETYRIVSSKTPSYTASDGSTVTLSLSTLLGPTTHTQTYTTAPKLLPTSASLHFTTPIVYVTEGDCLTVAQELKNNGLNPVVLNMANAEHPGGGWQWGAGAQEENMFRRSNYVMHLVTVEEKNGRWGTKAKYPIPEFGGIYSPDVVVFRGEEKDKYPFLPSPFT
;
A
#
# COMPACT_ATOMS: atom_id res chain seq x y z
N MET A 1 7.00 -17.43 -42.02
CA MET A 1 6.79 -17.89 -40.63
C MET A 1 6.49 -16.64 -39.85
N ASP A 2 5.22 -16.27 -39.78
CA ASP A 2 4.77 -15.20 -38.88
C ASP A 2 4.98 -15.70 -37.46
N THR A 3 5.91 -15.07 -36.76
CA THR A 3 6.00 -15.21 -35.31
C THR A 3 4.79 -14.51 -34.74
N ASP A 4 3.78 -15.28 -34.34
CA ASP A 4 2.65 -14.83 -33.50
C ASP A 4 3.22 -14.28 -32.19
N GLU A 5 3.67 -13.02 -32.20
CA GLU A 5 3.90 -12.27 -30.97
C GLU A 5 2.54 -12.10 -30.31
N LEU A 6 2.36 -12.78 -29.18
CA LEU A 6 1.19 -12.60 -28.33
C LEU A 6 0.99 -11.10 -28.07
N PRO A 7 -0.23 -10.57 -28.24
CA PRO A 7 -0.47 -9.13 -28.12
C PRO A 7 -0.02 -8.64 -26.75
N THR A 8 0.68 -7.50 -26.75
CA THR A 8 1.15 -6.87 -25.51
C THR A 8 -0.04 -6.64 -24.58
N PRO A 9 0.02 -7.07 -23.30
CA PRO A 9 -1.10 -6.91 -22.38
C PRO A 9 -1.53 -5.45 -22.26
N SER A 10 -2.84 -5.21 -22.14
CA SER A 10 -3.33 -3.87 -21.81
C SER A 10 -2.76 -3.40 -20.46
N MET A 11 -2.68 -2.08 -20.23
CA MET A 11 -2.21 -1.56 -18.94
C MET A 11 -3.05 -2.09 -17.75
N GLY A 12 -4.35 -2.32 -17.95
CA GLY A 12 -5.21 -2.95 -16.95
C GLY A 12 -4.79 -4.40 -16.64
N GLN A 13 -4.55 -5.21 -17.68
CA GLN A 13 -4.06 -6.58 -17.52
C GLN A 13 -2.68 -6.61 -16.86
N TYR A 14 -1.81 -5.67 -17.20
CA TYR A 14 -0.50 -5.53 -16.59
C TYR A 14 -0.60 -5.21 -15.09
N ARG A 15 -1.46 -4.25 -14.70
CA ARG A 15 -1.73 -3.93 -13.29
C ARG A 15 -2.23 -5.14 -12.50
N ILE A 16 -3.12 -5.94 -13.09
CA ILE A 16 -3.61 -7.18 -12.46
C ILE A 16 -2.46 -8.16 -12.23
N LYS A 17 -1.55 -8.33 -13.19
CA LYS A 17 -0.37 -9.21 -13.01
C LYS A 17 0.54 -8.73 -11.87
N VAL A 18 0.89 -7.45 -11.85
CA VAL A 18 1.72 -6.84 -10.79
C VAL A 18 1.08 -7.06 -9.42
N GLN A 19 -0.23 -6.93 -9.34
CA GLN A 19 -0.99 -7.10 -8.12
C GLN A 19 -1.01 -8.55 -7.62
N GLN A 20 -1.26 -9.51 -8.50
CA GLN A 20 -1.21 -10.94 -8.18
C GLN A 20 0.19 -11.34 -7.71
N GLU A 21 1.24 -10.82 -8.35
CA GLU A 21 2.63 -11.05 -7.95
C GLU A 21 2.93 -10.46 -6.56
N THR A 22 2.53 -9.21 -6.33
CA THR A 22 2.65 -8.53 -5.03
C THR A 22 2.00 -9.34 -3.93
N TYR A 23 0.78 -9.80 -4.16
CA TYR A 23 0.07 -10.64 -3.20
C TYR A 23 0.76 -11.98 -2.95
N ARG A 24 1.20 -12.65 -4.01
CA ARG A 24 1.92 -13.93 -3.91
C ARG A 24 3.17 -13.79 -3.04
N ILE A 25 3.89 -12.67 -3.16
CA ILE A 25 5.08 -12.39 -2.35
C ILE A 25 4.69 -12.23 -0.88
N VAL A 26 3.77 -11.32 -0.57
CA VAL A 26 3.42 -11.01 0.85
C VAL A 26 2.69 -12.15 1.55
N SER A 27 2.08 -13.07 0.80
CA SER A 27 1.41 -14.26 1.32
C SER A 27 2.30 -15.51 1.39
N SER A 28 3.54 -15.41 0.91
CA SER A 28 4.49 -16.52 0.93
C SER A 28 4.93 -16.84 2.37
N LYS A 29 5.30 -18.09 2.63
CA LYS A 29 5.96 -18.48 3.90
C LYS A 29 7.38 -17.91 4.00
N THR A 30 7.99 -17.60 2.88
CA THR A 30 9.31 -16.98 2.75
C THR A 30 9.22 -15.82 1.75
N PRO A 31 8.62 -14.68 2.13
CA PRO A 31 8.43 -13.54 1.24
C PRO A 31 9.77 -13.03 0.73
N SER A 32 9.99 -13.11 -0.57
CA SER A 32 11.22 -12.63 -1.20
C SER A 32 10.98 -12.25 -2.65
N TYR A 33 11.87 -11.42 -3.19
CA TYR A 33 11.88 -11.00 -4.59
C TYR A 33 13.30 -10.65 -5.05
N THR A 34 13.50 -10.61 -6.37
CA THR A 34 14.71 -10.07 -6.98
C THR A 34 14.51 -8.59 -7.27
N ALA A 35 15.31 -7.74 -6.65
CA ALA A 35 15.28 -6.29 -6.81
C ALA A 35 15.81 -5.87 -8.19
N SER A 36 15.58 -4.61 -8.55
CA SER A 36 16.02 -4.05 -9.83
C SER A 36 17.54 -4.06 -10.04
N ASP A 37 18.32 -4.13 -8.97
CA ASP A 37 19.79 -4.25 -9.01
C ASP A 37 20.28 -5.71 -9.05
N GLY A 38 19.36 -6.68 -9.11
CA GLY A 38 19.65 -8.11 -9.12
C GLY A 38 19.84 -8.74 -7.74
N SER A 39 19.81 -7.96 -6.66
CA SER A 39 19.88 -8.49 -5.29
C SER A 39 18.61 -9.24 -4.91
N THR A 40 18.73 -10.25 -4.05
CA THR A 40 17.56 -10.93 -3.45
C THR A 40 17.22 -10.25 -2.14
N VAL A 41 16.00 -9.73 -2.05
CA VAL A 41 15.45 -9.14 -0.82
C VAL A 41 14.49 -10.13 -0.18
N THR A 42 14.69 -10.42 1.10
CA THR A 42 13.76 -11.23 1.91
C THR A 42 13.02 -10.31 2.87
N LEU A 43 11.69 -10.33 2.86
CA LEU A 43 10.85 -9.60 3.80
C LEU A 43 10.52 -10.52 4.98
N SER A 44 10.84 -10.09 6.21
CA SER A 44 10.48 -10.84 7.40
C SER A 44 8.95 -10.90 7.57
N LEU A 45 8.43 -12.08 7.90
CA LEU A 45 7.01 -12.24 8.26
C LEU A 45 6.62 -11.37 9.47
N SER A 46 7.53 -11.16 10.42
CA SER A 46 7.25 -10.27 11.56
C SER A 46 7.05 -8.82 11.11
N THR A 47 7.84 -8.35 10.15
CA THR A 47 7.71 -7.02 9.57
C THR A 47 6.43 -6.88 8.75
N LEU A 48 6.04 -7.92 8.01
CA LEU A 48 4.82 -7.89 7.19
C LEU A 48 3.52 -8.05 7.99
N LEU A 49 3.53 -8.85 9.04
CA LEU A 49 2.32 -9.25 9.77
C LEU A 49 2.19 -8.56 11.14
N GLY A 50 3.30 -8.25 11.81
CA GLY A 50 3.28 -7.61 13.12
C GLY A 50 2.52 -6.28 13.14
N PRO A 51 2.75 -5.36 12.19
CA PRO A 51 2.01 -4.10 12.11
C PRO A 51 0.51 -4.26 11.81
N THR A 52 0.11 -5.36 11.14
CA THR A 52 -1.30 -5.58 10.78
C THR A 52 -2.21 -5.73 12.01
N THR A 53 -1.69 -6.20 13.14
CA THR A 53 -2.43 -6.32 14.40
C THR A 53 -2.70 -4.97 15.06
N HIS A 54 -1.93 -3.95 14.70
CA HIS A 54 -2.05 -2.57 15.19
C HIS A 54 -2.88 -1.68 14.24
N THR A 55 -3.44 -2.25 13.17
CA THR A 55 -4.32 -1.51 12.27
C THR A 55 -5.65 -1.23 12.95
N GLN A 56 -6.00 0.05 13.07
CA GLN A 56 -7.15 0.53 13.83
C GLN A 56 -8.20 1.12 12.92
N THR A 57 -9.46 0.78 13.17
CA THR A 57 -10.62 1.42 12.53
C THR A 57 -11.23 2.41 13.50
N TYR A 58 -11.40 3.64 13.02
CA TYR A 58 -12.10 4.72 13.69
C TYR A 58 -13.48 4.84 13.05
N THR A 59 -14.54 4.69 13.83
CA THR A 59 -15.92 4.78 13.33
C THR A 59 -16.47 6.19 13.34
N THR A 60 -15.83 7.07 14.09
CA THR A 60 -16.13 8.50 14.19
C THR A 60 -14.81 9.24 14.30
N ALA A 61 -14.82 10.54 13.99
CA ALA A 61 -13.67 11.39 14.22
C ALA A 61 -13.31 11.29 15.71
N PRO A 62 -12.08 10.88 16.07
CA PRO A 62 -11.71 10.83 17.47
C PRO A 62 -11.94 12.22 18.06
N LYS A 63 -12.58 12.25 19.23
CA LYS A 63 -12.74 13.49 19.99
C LYS A 63 -11.34 14.01 20.23
N LEU A 64 -10.93 15.05 19.50
CA LEU A 64 -9.59 15.62 19.61
C LEU A 64 -9.33 15.82 21.09
N LEU A 65 -8.33 15.11 21.63
CA LEU A 65 -7.96 15.28 23.03
C LEU A 65 -7.70 16.78 23.21
N PRO A 66 -8.23 17.42 24.26
CA PRO A 66 -7.94 18.82 24.51
C PRO A 66 -6.43 18.96 24.49
N THR A 67 -5.96 19.80 23.57
CA THR A 67 -4.55 20.09 23.33
C THR A 67 -3.96 20.34 24.70
N SER A 68 -3.15 19.42 25.21
CA SER A 68 -2.48 19.65 26.48
C SER A 68 -1.73 20.96 26.31
N ALA A 69 -2.11 21.96 27.11
CA ALA A 69 -1.71 23.35 26.97
C ALA A 69 -0.21 23.47 27.27
N SER A 70 0.61 23.09 26.29
CA SER A 70 2.08 23.16 26.31
C SER A 70 2.72 22.67 25.00
N LEU A 71 1.97 22.26 23.97
CA LEU A 71 2.58 21.92 22.68
C LEU A 71 2.96 23.22 21.95
N HIS A 72 4.25 23.57 22.01
CA HIS A 72 4.85 24.56 21.13
C HIS A 72 4.91 23.98 19.70
N PHE A 73 3.81 24.10 18.98
CA PHE A 73 3.82 23.82 17.55
C PHE A 73 4.55 24.95 16.85
N THR A 74 5.63 24.61 16.15
CA THR A 74 6.19 25.51 15.13
C THR A 74 5.16 25.71 14.02
N THR A 75 5.22 26.84 13.32
CA THR A 75 4.37 27.06 12.14
C THR A 75 4.58 25.92 11.14
N PRO A 76 3.51 25.23 10.70
CA PRO A 76 3.66 24.12 9.76
C PRO A 76 4.23 24.64 8.44
N ILE A 77 5.19 23.90 7.88
CA ILE A 77 5.71 24.15 6.54
C ILE A 77 4.82 23.40 5.56
N VAL A 78 4.25 24.13 4.60
CA VAL A 78 3.37 23.58 3.56
C VAL A 78 4.05 23.77 2.20
N TYR A 79 4.15 22.70 1.43
CA TYR A 79 4.65 22.73 0.07
C TYR A 79 3.77 21.86 -0.82
N VAL A 80 3.74 22.21 -2.11
CA VAL A 80 3.05 21.45 -3.15
C VAL A 80 4.11 20.97 -4.11
N THR A 81 4.13 19.68 -4.37
CA THR A 81 5.08 19.06 -5.30
C THR A 81 4.32 18.17 -6.28
N GLU A 82 4.82 18.09 -7.51
CA GLU A 82 4.39 17.10 -8.48
C GLU A 82 5.17 15.81 -8.20
N GLY A 83 4.55 14.86 -7.51
CA GLY A 83 5.22 13.62 -7.13
C GLY A 83 4.25 12.52 -6.69
N ASP A 84 4.69 11.28 -6.84
CA ASP A 84 3.98 10.12 -6.32
C ASP A 84 4.03 10.10 -4.78
N CYS A 85 2.90 9.80 -4.14
CA CYS A 85 2.76 9.90 -2.69
C CYS A 85 3.72 8.97 -1.91
N LEU A 86 4.05 7.79 -2.44
CA LEU A 86 4.99 6.87 -1.79
C LEU A 86 6.44 7.29 -2.03
N THR A 87 6.74 7.87 -3.19
CA THR A 87 8.05 8.46 -3.48
C THR A 87 8.34 9.64 -2.53
N VAL A 88 7.39 10.57 -2.39
CA VAL A 88 7.51 11.69 -1.45
C VAL A 88 7.60 11.19 0.01
N ALA A 89 6.84 10.18 0.39
CA ALA A 89 6.95 9.57 1.72
C ALA A 89 8.35 8.99 1.96
N GLN A 90 8.93 8.29 0.99
CA GLN A 90 10.29 7.77 1.09
C GLN A 90 11.31 8.90 1.27
N GLU A 91 11.20 9.98 0.50
CA GLU A 91 12.07 11.16 0.63
C GLU A 91 11.98 11.78 2.02
N LEU A 92 10.77 11.96 2.55
CA LEU A 92 10.58 12.49 3.91
C LEU A 92 11.20 11.57 4.97
N LYS A 93 11.05 10.26 4.80
CA LYS A 93 11.66 9.27 5.68
C LYS A 93 13.19 9.29 5.61
N ASN A 94 13.76 9.42 4.41
CA ASN A 94 15.20 9.57 4.21
C ASN A 94 15.76 10.86 4.86
N ASN A 95 14.92 11.89 5.00
CA ASN A 95 15.22 13.11 5.74
C ASN A 95 14.97 13.00 7.26
N GLY A 96 14.74 11.79 7.78
CA GLY A 96 14.57 11.53 9.21
C GLY A 96 13.18 11.82 9.76
N LEU A 97 12.17 12.00 8.90
CA LEU A 97 10.78 12.22 9.32
C LEU A 97 10.00 10.89 9.40
N ASN A 98 8.82 10.94 9.99
CA ASN A 98 7.87 9.82 10.07
C ASN A 98 6.56 10.17 9.34
N PRO A 99 6.51 10.02 8.00
CA PRO A 99 5.39 10.48 7.19
C PRO A 99 4.14 9.62 7.38
N VAL A 100 2.97 10.25 7.30
CA VAL A 100 1.68 9.56 7.16
C VAL A 100 1.14 9.88 5.77
N VAL A 101 0.74 8.84 5.03
CA VAL A 101 0.19 8.97 3.68
C VAL A 101 -1.32 8.82 3.72
N LEU A 102 -2.05 9.80 3.18
CA LEU A 102 -3.48 9.71 3.00
C LEU A 102 -3.80 8.78 1.81
N ASN A 103 -4.49 7.68 2.08
CA ASN A 103 -5.13 6.87 1.04
C ASN A 103 -6.50 7.47 0.68
N MET A 104 -6.73 7.78 -0.60
CA MET A 104 -8.04 8.18 -1.13
C MET A 104 -8.93 6.93 -1.30
N ALA A 105 -9.24 6.28 -0.19
CA ALA A 105 -9.84 4.95 -0.16
C ALA A 105 -11.27 4.93 -0.72
N ASN A 106 -11.60 3.85 -1.41
CA ASN A 106 -12.99 3.47 -1.65
C ASN A 106 -13.68 3.16 -0.31
N ALA A 107 -14.85 3.73 -0.05
CA ALA A 107 -15.53 3.56 1.24
C ALA A 107 -16.09 2.13 1.45
N GLU A 108 -16.29 1.35 0.40
CA GLU A 108 -16.98 0.06 0.47
C GLU A 108 -16.04 -1.14 0.32
N HIS A 109 -15.01 -1.02 -0.51
CA HIS A 109 -14.17 -2.14 -0.90
C HIS A 109 -12.68 -1.81 -0.70
N PRO A 110 -11.93 -2.63 0.06
CA PRO A 110 -10.49 -2.40 0.22
C PRO A 110 -9.76 -2.52 -1.11
N GLY A 111 -8.95 -1.51 -1.43
CA GLY A 111 -8.22 -1.46 -2.68
C GLY A 111 -9.09 -1.04 -3.85
N GLY A 112 -10.34 -0.61 -3.64
CA GLY A 112 -11.23 -0.14 -4.70
C GLY A 112 -11.31 -1.08 -5.90
N GLY A 113 -10.97 -0.55 -7.08
CA GLY A 113 -11.00 -1.28 -8.36
C GLY A 113 -9.73 -2.10 -8.64
N TRP A 114 -8.87 -2.36 -7.65
CA TRP A 114 -7.58 -3.03 -7.85
C TRP A 114 -7.74 -4.37 -8.58
N GLN A 115 -8.77 -5.16 -8.24
CA GLN A 115 -9.08 -6.44 -8.89
C GLN A 115 -9.33 -6.33 -10.41
N TRP A 116 -9.68 -5.14 -10.91
CA TRP A 116 -10.01 -4.86 -12.30
C TRP A 116 -8.92 -4.07 -13.03
N GLY A 117 -7.76 -3.84 -12.40
CA GLY A 117 -6.65 -3.11 -13.00
C GLY A 117 -6.85 -1.59 -13.05
N ALA A 118 -7.67 -1.04 -12.15
CA ALA A 118 -7.80 0.41 -11.99
C ALA A 118 -6.46 1.05 -11.56
N GLY A 119 -6.23 2.28 -12.02
CA GLY A 119 -4.96 3.01 -11.88
C GLY A 119 -4.99 4.18 -10.90
N ALA A 120 -5.99 4.24 -10.01
CA ALA A 120 -6.06 5.31 -9.03
C ALA A 120 -5.03 5.08 -7.90
N GLN A 121 -4.91 6.09 -7.03
CA GLN A 121 -3.88 6.17 -6.00
C GLN A 121 -3.96 4.99 -5.01
N GLU A 122 -5.16 4.63 -4.55
CA GLU A 122 -5.38 3.49 -3.66
C GLU A 122 -4.83 2.20 -4.28
N GLU A 123 -5.22 1.90 -5.52
CA GLU A 123 -4.80 0.68 -6.19
C GLU A 123 -3.28 0.65 -6.43
N ASN A 124 -2.67 1.81 -6.69
CA ASN A 124 -1.22 1.93 -6.83
C ASN A 124 -0.50 1.60 -5.52
N MET A 125 -0.99 2.10 -4.38
CA MET A 125 -0.46 1.76 -3.06
C MET A 125 -0.57 0.24 -2.79
N PHE A 126 -1.71 -0.38 -3.11
CA PHE A 126 -1.92 -1.82 -2.96
C PHE A 126 -0.94 -2.64 -3.80
N ARG A 127 -0.63 -2.20 -5.03
CA ARG A 127 0.32 -2.89 -5.91
C ARG A 127 1.77 -2.78 -5.45
N ARG A 128 2.11 -1.77 -4.65
CA ARG A 128 3.51 -1.46 -4.29
C ARG A 128 3.91 -1.88 -2.89
N SER A 129 2.96 -2.38 -2.11
CA SER A 129 3.16 -2.59 -0.67
C SER A 129 2.45 -3.84 -0.14
N ASN A 130 2.65 -4.13 1.14
CA ASN A 130 1.88 -5.14 1.87
C ASN A 130 0.52 -4.62 2.36
N TYR A 131 0.06 -3.44 1.93
CA TYR A 131 -1.14 -2.79 2.46
C TYR A 131 -2.40 -3.67 2.42
N VAL A 132 -2.48 -4.58 1.43
CA VAL A 132 -3.53 -5.61 1.36
C VAL A 132 -3.63 -6.44 2.64
N MET A 133 -2.51 -6.76 3.31
CA MET A 133 -2.47 -7.53 4.56
C MET A 133 -3.03 -6.76 5.76
N HIS A 134 -3.10 -5.43 5.68
CA HIS A 134 -3.70 -4.61 6.73
C HIS A 134 -5.23 -4.59 6.63
N LEU A 135 -5.77 -4.69 5.42
CA LEU A 135 -7.19 -4.42 5.15
C LEU A 135 -8.00 -5.67 4.81
N VAL A 136 -7.35 -6.71 4.28
CA VAL A 136 -8.02 -7.89 3.72
C VAL A 136 -7.62 -9.12 4.51
N THR A 137 -8.60 -9.99 4.79
CA THR A 137 -8.33 -11.35 5.27
C THR A 137 -8.88 -12.35 4.29
N VAL A 138 -8.01 -13.23 3.82
CA VAL A 138 -8.40 -14.27 2.89
C VAL A 138 -9.20 -15.31 3.67
N GLU A 139 -10.52 -15.16 3.68
CA GLU A 139 -11.40 -16.30 3.86
C GLU A 139 -11.50 -16.99 2.50
N GLU A 140 -11.02 -18.24 2.39
CA GLU A 140 -11.07 -19.07 1.18
C GLU A 140 -12.51 -19.50 0.81
N LYS A 141 -13.47 -18.58 0.78
CA LYS A 141 -14.78 -18.85 0.18
C LYS A 141 -14.82 -18.28 -1.23
N ASN A 142 -14.66 -19.17 -2.20
CA ASN A 142 -14.89 -18.94 -3.64
C ASN A 142 -13.88 -18.02 -4.35
N GLY A 143 -12.63 -17.95 -3.90
CA GLY A 143 -11.60 -17.10 -4.52
C GLY A 143 -11.88 -15.60 -4.40
N ARG A 144 -12.81 -15.22 -3.52
CA ARG A 144 -13.12 -13.82 -3.20
C ARG A 144 -12.37 -13.43 -1.93
N TRP A 145 -11.85 -12.22 -1.97
CA TRP A 145 -11.13 -11.61 -0.87
C TRP A 145 -12.12 -11.23 0.23
N GLY A 146 -12.06 -11.93 1.37
CA GLY A 146 -12.84 -11.59 2.56
C GLY A 146 -12.30 -10.34 3.25
N THR A 147 -13.18 -9.58 3.91
CA THR A 147 -12.76 -8.45 4.75
C THR A 147 -12.82 -8.88 6.20
N LYS A 148 -11.74 -8.66 6.95
CA LYS A 148 -11.83 -8.62 8.42
C LYS A 148 -12.58 -7.33 8.71
N ALA A 149 -13.90 -7.35 8.89
CA ALA A 149 -14.78 -6.37 9.56
C ALA A 149 -14.48 -4.84 9.51
N LYS A 150 -13.62 -4.34 8.63
CA LYS A 150 -13.11 -2.95 8.59
C LYS A 150 -13.82 -2.07 7.56
N TYR A 151 -14.62 -2.69 6.70
CA TYR A 151 -15.42 -2.05 5.66
C TYR A 151 -16.90 -2.36 5.89
N PRO A 152 -17.81 -1.44 5.53
CA PRO A 152 -17.55 -0.13 4.92
C PRO A 152 -16.90 0.87 5.90
N ILE A 153 -16.12 1.82 5.36
CA ILE A 153 -15.54 2.94 6.12
C ILE A 153 -16.65 3.94 6.40
N PRO A 154 -16.93 4.30 7.67
CA PRO A 154 -17.93 5.32 7.99
C PRO A 154 -17.56 6.70 7.42
N GLU A 155 -18.55 7.54 7.11
CA GLU A 155 -18.35 8.88 6.53
C GLU A 155 -17.38 9.77 7.32
N PHE A 156 -17.43 9.70 8.65
CA PHE A 156 -16.51 10.39 9.56
C PHE A 156 -15.49 9.44 10.20
N GLY A 157 -15.30 8.27 9.62
CA GLY A 157 -14.38 7.25 10.06
C GLY A 157 -13.07 7.25 9.28
N GLY A 158 -12.20 6.30 9.61
CA GLY A 158 -10.95 6.09 8.92
C GLY A 158 -10.26 4.82 9.38
N ILE A 159 -9.30 4.34 8.59
CA ILE A 159 -8.47 3.19 8.96
C ILE A 159 -7.02 3.65 9.00
N TYR A 160 -6.37 3.47 10.15
CA TYR A 160 -4.94 3.69 10.31
C TYR A 160 -4.19 2.36 10.20
N SER A 161 -3.29 2.27 9.23
CA SER A 161 -2.42 1.11 9.00
C SER A 161 -0.97 1.50 9.24
N PRO A 162 -0.37 1.16 10.40
CA PRO A 162 1.02 1.50 10.70
C PRO A 162 2.00 0.63 9.92
N ASP A 163 3.19 1.16 9.67
CA ASP A 163 4.36 0.43 9.14
C ASP A 163 4.07 -0.44 7.90
N VAL A 164 3.31 0.12 6.94
CA VAL A 164 3.04 -0.52 5.66
C VAL A 164 4.35 -0.62 4.87
N VAL A 165 4.78 -1.84 4.56
CA VAL A 165 6.02 -2.11 3.82
C VAL A 165 5.82 -1.83 2.34
N VAL A 166 6.48 -0.81 1.81
CA VAL A 166 6.57 -0.49 0.40
C VAL A 166 7.83 -1.14 -0.19
N PHE A 167 7.65 -1.92 -1.25
CA PHE A 167 8.73 -2.71 -1.86
C PHE A 167 8.76 -2.64 -3.40
N ARG A 168 7.91 -1.79 -4.01
CA ARG A 168 7.99 -1.50 -5.44
C ARG A 168 7.99 0.01 -5.74
N GLY A 169 8.67 0.36 -6.81
CA GLY A 169 8.69 1.70 -7.40
C GLY A 169 7.40 2.05 -8.16
N GLU A 170 7.43 3.18 -8.84
CA GLU A 170 6.28 3.79 -9.52
C GLU A 170 5.80 3.00 -10.75
N GLU A 171 4.56 3.25 -11.17
CA GLU A 171 3.97 2.63 -12.37
C GLU A 171 4.67 3.05 -13.66
N LYS A 172 5.14 4.31 -13.74
CA LYS A 172 5.84 4.84 -14.92
C LYS A 172 7.08 4.01 -15.26
N ASP A 173 7.73 3.48 -14.22
CA ASP A 173 8.93 2.63 -14.31
C ASP A 173 8.60 1.14 -14.29
N LYS A 174 7.32 0.78 -14.45
CA LYS A 174 6.83 -0.61 -14.47
C LYS A 174 7.00 -1.33 -13.12
N TYR A 175 6.74 -0.64 -12.02
CA TYR A 175 6.71 -1.20 -10.66
C TYR A 175 7.96 -2.03 -10.29
N PRO A 176 9.18 -1.49 -10.47
CA PRO A 176 10.40 -2.23 -10.20
C PRO A 176 10.47 -2.61 -8.72
N PHE A 177 10.96 -3.81 -8.42
CA PHE A 177 11.22 -4.19 -7.03
C PHE A 177 12.37 -3.36 -6.45
N LEU A 178 12.15 -2.78 -5.27
CA LEU A 178 13.13 -1.91 -4.63
C LEU A 178 14.23 -2.73 -3.93
N PRO A 179 15.52 -2.39 -4.07
CA PRO A 179 16.58 -3.07 -3.31
C PRO A 179 16.51 -2.78 -1.81
N SER A 180 15.92 -1.64 -1.43
CA SER A 180 15.69 -1.26 -0.05
C SER A 180 14.21 -0.91 0.15
N PRO A 181 13.37 -1.87 0.60
CA PRO A 181 12.00 -1.58 0.97
C PRO A 181 11.94 -0.72 2.23
N PHE A 182 10.89 0.08 2.36
CA PHE A 182 10.69 1.03 3.46
C PHE A 182 9.28 0.90 4.07
N THR A 183 9.08 1.47 5.25
CA THR A 183 7.76 1.56 5.92
C THR A 183 7.23 2.97 6.00
#